data_AF-A0A0A9D5T8-F1
#
_entry.id   AF-A0A0A9D5T8-F1
#
_cell.length_a   1.000
_cell.length_b   1.000
_cell.length_c   1.000
_cell.angle_alpha   90.00
_cell.angle_beta   90.00
_cell.angle_gamma   90.00
#
_symmetry.space_group_name_H-M   'P 1'
#
loop_
_entity.id
_entity.type
_entity.pdbx_description
1 polymer ?
#
loop_
_entity_poly.entity_id
_entity_poly.type
_entity_poly.pdbx_seq_one_letter_code
_entity_poly.pdbx_strand_id
1 'polypeptide(L)'
;MGQAWASLQDKLQGRRWKERQVRKITDKVFDRLTDEAKKPDKEALTFEEVYIAVLCVYNDINKYLPGPHHDPPSKEKLKAMMDVNHNPPLPPFR
;
A
#
# COMPACT_ATOMS: atom_id res chain seq x y z
N MET A 1 -6.63 -14.88 -35.54
CA MET A 1 -6.96 -13.84 -34.53
C MET A 1 -7.27 -14.38 -33.13
N GLY A 2 -7.27 -15.70 -32.84
CA GLY A 2 -7.57 -16.23 -31.50
C GLY A 2 -6.48 -16.05 -30.43
N GLN A 3 -5.20 -15.96 -30.82
CA GLN A 3 -4.09 -15.82 -29.85
C GLN A 3 -4.03 -14.45 -29.16
N ALA A 4 -4.46 -13.37 -29.83
CA ALA A 4 -4.44 -12.02 -29.28
C ALA A 4 -5.50 -11.84 -28.17
N TRP A 5 -6.66 -12.47 -28.30
CA TRP A 5 -7.73 -12.41 -27.29
C TRP A 5 -7.39 -13.24 -26.05
N ALA A 6 -6.79 -14.42 -26.23
CA ALA A 6 -6.35 -15.27 -25.12
C ALA A 6 -5.29 -14.57 -24.24
N SER A 7 -4.31 -13.91 -24.87
CA SER A 7 -3.25 -13.18 -24.15
C SER A 7 -3.75 -11.89 -23.49
N LEU A 8 -4.81 -11.25 -24.01
CA LEU A 8 -5.46 -10.13 -23.32
C LEU A 8 -6.22 -10.58 -22.07
N GLN A 9 -6.94 -11.70 -22.17
CA GLN A 9 -7.70 -12.27 -21.06
C GLN A 9 -6.78 -12.73 -19.93
N ASP A 10 -5.67 -13.39 -20.25
CA ASP A 10 -4.65 -13.82 -19.28
C ASP A 10 -4.06 -12.61 -18.52
N LYS A 11 -3.68 -11.55 -19.24
CA LYS A 11 -3.18 -10.30 -18.63
C LYS A 11 -4.21 -9.61 -17.74
N LEU A 12 -5.49 -9.64 -18.10
CA LEU A 12 -6.58 -9.07 -17.28
C LEU A 12 -6.84 -9.91 -16.03
N GLN A 13 -6.82 -11.23 -16.15
CA GLN A 13 -6.96 -12.15 -15.01
C GLN A 13 -5.77 -12.02 -14.05
N GLY A 14 -4.54 -11.96 -14.57
CA GLY A 14 -3.33 -11.72 -13.79
C GLY A 14 -3.35 -10.39 -13.03
N ARG A 15 -3.82 -9.30 -13.68
CA ARG A 15 -3.99 -8.00 -13.01
C ARG A 15 -5.00 -8.06 -11.86
N ARG A 16 -6.19 -8.63 -12.10
CA ARG A 16 -7.24 -8.78 -11.07
C ARG A 16 -6.80 -9.69 -9.92
N TRP A 17 -6.00 -10.72 -10.21
CA TRP A 17 -5.42 -11.57 -9.17
C TRP A 17 -4.40 -10.78 -8.34
N LYS A 18 -3.51 -10.03 -8.99
CA LYS A 18 -2.50 -9.20 -8.31
C LYS A 18 -3.16 -8.15 -7.40
N GLU A 19 -4.17 -7.45 -7.89
CA GLU A 19 -4.97 -6.48 -7.11
C GLU A 19 -5.60 -7.13 -5.87
N ARG A 20 -6.17 -8.33 -6.01
CA ARG A 20 -6.71 -9.09 -4.86
C ARG A 20 -5.64 -9.47 -3.85
N GLN A 21 -4.43 -9.82 -4.29
CA GLN A 21 -3.34 -10.13 -3.36
C GLN A 21 -2.84 -8.88 -2.64
N VAL A 22 -2.64 -7.76 -3.35
CA VAL A 22 -2.28 -6.49 -2.71
C VAL A 22 -3.32 -6.13 -1.65
N ARG A 23 -4.62 -6.19 -1.99
CA ARG A 23 -5.69 -5.91 -1.04
C ARG A 23 -5.61 -6.79 0.21
N LYS A 24 -5.44 -8.11 0.06
CA LYS A 24 -5.29 -9.02 1.20
C LYS A 24 -4.10 -8.68 2.10
N ILE A 25 -2.97 -8.30 1.50
CA ILE A 25 -1.77 -7.92 2.24
C ILE A 25 -2.03 -6.63 3.01
N THR A 26 -2.57 -5.62 2.34
CA THR A 26 -2.86 -4.32 2.95
C THR A 26 -3.92 -4.44 4.04
N ASP A 27 -5.03 -5.15 3.79
CA ASP A 27 -6.10 -5.37 4.76
C ASP A 27 -5.55 -6.03 6.04
N LYS A 28 -4.72 -7.09 5.89
CA LYS A 28 -4.08 -7.76 7.04
C LYS A 28 -3.19 -6.83 7.87
N VAL A 29 -2.43 -5.94 7.23
CA VAL A 29 -1.58 -4.98 7.94
C VAL A 29 -2.43 -3.88 8.58
N PHE A 30 -3.49 -3.44 7.91
CA PHE A 30 -4.42 -2.43 8.40
C PHE A 30 -5.21 -2.92 9.63
N ASP A 31 -5.67 -4.17 9.61
CA ASP A 31 -6.36 -4.80 10.74
C ASP A 31 -5.45 -4.81 11.97
N ARG A 32 -4.17 -5.20 11.79
CA ARG A 32 -3.17 -5.16 12.87
C ARG A 32 -2.96 -3.75 13.41
N LEU A 33 -2.82 -2.74 12.55
CA LEU A 33 -2.71 -1.34 12.97
C LEU A 33 -3.95 -0.88 13.75
N THR A 34 -5.14 -1.28 13.29
CA THR A 34 -6.41 -0.93 13.92
C THR A 34 -6.55 -1.55 15.30
N ASP A 35 -6.16 -2.81 15.45
CA ASP A 35 -6.16 -3.49 16.75
C ASP A 35 -5.16 -2.85 17.72
N GLU A 36 -3.98 -2.45 17.23
CA GLU A 36 -3.00 -1.68 17.99
C GLU A 36 -3.53 -0.30 18.41
N ALA A 37 -4.26 0.40 17.52
CA ALA A 37 -4.84 1.71 17.77
C ALA A 37 -6.01 1.68 18.77
N LYS A 38 -6.73 0.56 18.88
CA LYS A 38 -7.88 0.39 19.78
C LYS A 38 -7.48 0.07 21.23
N LYS A 39 -6.19 -0.12 21.52
CA LYS A 39 -5.73 -0.41 22.88
C LYS A 39 -6.11 0.75 23.81
N PRO A 40 -6.69 0.48 25.00
CA PRO A 40 -7.24 1.50 25.88
C PRO A 40 -6.20 2.52 26.37
N ASP A 41 -4.93 2.14 26.39
CA ASP A 41 -3.81 2.99 26.81
C ASP A 41 -3.20 3.81 25.66
N LYS A 42 -3.80 3.79 24.46
CA LYS A 42 -3.23 4.37 23.25
C LYS A 42 -4.16 5.38 22.59
N GLU A 43 -3.78 6.65 22.64
CA GLU A 43 -4.57 7.74 22.07
C GLU A 43 -4.42 7.85 20.54
N ALA A 44 -3.25 7.50 20.00
CA ALA A 44 -2.96 7.53 18.57
C ALA A 44 -1.82 6.57 18.18
N LEU A 45 -1.77 6.19 16.90
CA LEU A 45 -0.61 5.49 16.32
C LEU A 45 0.55 6.45 16.14
N THR A 46 1.77 6.02 16.45
CA THR A 46 2.97 6.82 16.16
C THR A 46 3.35 6.74 14.68
N PHE A 47 4.13 7.73 14.23
CA PHE A 47 4.66 7.70 12.86
C PHE A 47 5.51 6.45 12.61
N GLU A 48 6.29 6.01 13.60
CA GLU A 48 7.13 4.82 13.52
C GLU A 48 6.29 3.56 13.29
N GLU A 49 5.14 3.43 13.94
CA GLU A 49 4.24 2.28 13.77
C GLU A 49 3.62 2.25 12.38
N VAL A 50 3.21 3.41 11.87
CA VAL A 50 2.73 3.52 10.49
C VAL A 50 3.86 3.21 9.51
N TYR A 51 5.08 3.69 9.75
CA TYR A 51 6.23 3.39 8.91
C TYR A 51 6.57 1.90 8.89
N ILE A 52 6.56 1.23 10.05
CA ILE A 52 6.77 -0.22 10.15
C ILE A 52 5.68 -0.97 9.37
N ALA A 53 4.43 -0.55 9.48
CA ALA A 53 3.34 -1.15 8.71
C ALA A 53 3.55 -1.01 7.20
N VAL A 54 4.01 0.15 6.73
CA VAL A 54 4.39 0.33 5.32
C VAL A 54 5.51 -0.64 4.93
N LEU A 55 6.56 -0.78 5.74
CA LEU A 55 7.62 -1.77 5.49
C LEU A 55 7.07 -3.20 5.39
N CYS A 56 6.14 -3.57 6.27
CA CYS A 56 5.49 -4.88 6.25
C CYS A 56 4.70 -5.10 4.95
N VAL A 57 3.95 -4.11 4.47
CA VAL A 57 3.22 -4.20 3.20
C VAL A 57 4.17 -4.44 2.03
N TYR A 58 5.25 -3.65 1.92
CA TYR A 58 6.22 -3.82 0.84
C TYR A 58 6.96 -5.17 0.93
N ASN A 59 7.32 -5.61 2.13
CA ASN A 59 7.93 -6.92 2.34
C ASN A 59 7.00 -8.06 1.91
N ASP A 60 5.74 -8.03 2.32
CA ASP A 60 4.76 -9.05 1.96
C ASP A 60 4.44 -9.01 0.46
N ILE A 61 4.36 -7.82 -0.17
CA ILE A 61 4.22 -7.69 -1.62
C ILE A 61 5.39 -8.38 -2.32
N ASN A 62 6.63 -8.05 -1.94
CA ASN A 62 7.83 -8.62 -2.53
C ASN A 62 7.96 -10.14 -2.31
N LYS A 63 7.37 -10.66 -1.22
CA LYS A 63 7.39 -12.08 -0.89
C LYS A 63 6.33 -12.89 -1.64
N TYR A 64 5.13 -12.34 -1.82
CA TYR A 64 3.96 -13.09 -2.28
C TYR A 64 3.53 -12.76 -3.71
N LEU A 65 3.92 -11.61 -4.26
CA LEU A 65 3.59 -11.23 -5.62
C LEU A 65 4.78 -11.49 -6.54
N PRO A 66 4.62 -12.28 -7.61
CA PRO A 66 5.66 -12.44 -8.60
C PRO A 66 5.89 -11.11 -9.33
N GLY A 67 7.15 -10.74 -9.51
CA GLY A 67 7.54 -9.51 -10.18
C GLY A 67 8.86 -8.94 -9.66
N PRO A 68 9.26 -7.76 -10.16
CA PRO A 68 10.41 -7.05 -9.63
C PRO A 68 10.17 -6.64 -8.18
N HIS A 69 11.24 -6.66 -7.38
CA HIS A 69 11.21 -6.12 -6.03
C HIS A 69 10.89 -4.63 -6.06
N HIS A 70 10.01 -4.22 -5.14
CA HIS A 70 9.65 -2.84 -4.90
C HIS A 70 10.29 -2.38 -3.60
N ASP A 71 11.12 -1.35 -3.67
CA ASP A 71 11.69 -0.74 -2.47
C ASP A 71 10.64 0.11 -1.74
N PRO A 72 10.56 0.00 -0.41
CA PRO A 72 9.68 0.85 0.38
C PRO A 72 10.13 2.32 0.31
N PRO A 73 9.20 3.28 0.52
CA PRO A 73 9.57 4.68 0.62
C PRO A 73 10.47 4.93 1.84
N SER A 74 11.33 5.95 1.76
CA SER A 74 12.07 6.44 2.92
C SER A 74 11.13 7.07 3.95
N LYS A 75 11.56 7.15 5.21
CA LYS A 75 10.82 7.84 6.29
C LYS A 75 10.43 9.26 5.91
N GLU A 76 11.37 10.03 5.36
CA GLU A 76 11.14 11.42 4.93
C GLU A 76 10.08 11.50 3.84
N LYS A 77 10.15 10.62 2.84
CA LYS A 77 9.16 10.56 1.76
C LYS A 77 7.78 10.18 2.28
N LEU A 78 7.69 9.23 3.21
CA LEU A 78 6.42 8.86 3.83
C LEU A 78 5.83 10.03 4.63
N LYS A 79 6.67 10.72 5.41
CA LYS A 79 6.24 11.89 6.18
C LYS A 79 5.71 13.01 5.27
N ALA A 80 6.40 13.30 4.17
CA ALA A 80 5.95 14.25 3.16
C ALA A 80 4.60 13.84 2.53
N MET A 81 4.41 12.55 2.23
CA MET A 81 3.13 12.03 1.71
C MET A 81 1.97 12.20 2.70
N MET A 82 2.23 12.05 4.01
CA MET A 82 1.21 12.28 5.04
C MET A 82 0.87 13.76 5.19
N ASP A 83 1.85 14.65 5.06
CA ASP A 83 1.70 16.11 5.18
C ASP A 83 0.95 16.72 3.98
N VAL A 84 1.26 16.29 2.75
CA VAL A 84 0.58 16.74 1.52
C VAL A 84 -0.92 16.43 1.52
N ASN A 85 -1.33 15.35 2.19
CA ASN A 85 -2.75 15.04 2.35
C ASN A 85 -3.44 15.92 3.41
N HIS A 86 -2.67 16.57 4.29
CA HIS A 86 -3.18 17.52 5.28
C HIS A 86 -3.23 18.96 4.75
N ASN A 87 -2.37 19.30 3.79
CA ASN A 87 -2.34 20.63 3.16
C ASN A 87 -2.23 20.51 1.62
N PRO A 88 -3.36 20.47 0.89
CA PRO A 88 -3.31 20.39 -0.56
C PRO A 88 -2.60 21.63 -1.13
N PRO A 89 -1.82 21.50 -2.22
CA PRO A 89 -1.22 22.65 -2.88
C PRO A 89 -2.33 23.64 -3.26
N LEU A 90 -2.22 24.88 -2.78
CA LEU A 90 -3.16 25.94 -3.12
C LEU A 90 -3.25 26.04 -4.65
N PRO A 91 -4.46 26.11 -5.23
CA PRO A 91 -4.59 26.30 -6.67
C PRO A 91 -3.84 27.57 -7.09
N PRO A 92 -3.22 27.59 -8.29
CA PRO A 92 -2.58 28.80 -8.78
C PRO A 92 -3.63 29.92 -8.82
N PHE A 93 -3.30 31.07 -8.21
CA PHE A 93 -4.13 32.26 -8.31
C PHE A 93 -4.36 32.57 -9.78
N ARG A 94 -5.64 32.56 -10.19
CA ARG A 94 -6.08 32.84 -11.55
C ARG A 94 -6.01 34.33 -11.84
#